data_AF-A0A918TN49-F1
#
_entry.id   AF-A0A918TN49-F1
#
_cell.length_a   1.000
_cell.length_b   1.000
_cell.length_c   1.000
_cell.angle_alpha   90.00
_cell.angle_beta   90.00
_cell.angle_gamma   90.00
#
_symmetry.space_group_name_H-M   'P 1'
#
loop_
_entity.id
_entity.type
_entity.pdbx_description
1 polymer ?
#
loop_
_entity_poly.entity_id
_entity_poly.type
_entity_poly.pdbx_seq_one_letter_code
_entity_poly.pdbx_strand_id
1 'polypeptide(L)' 'MWINPLKTPDDHRDAMLKISQLWGAPIGTSEGDSLDALVDMVVDYEERCFPTNDIEK' A
#
# COMPACT_ATOMS: atom_id res chain seq x y z
N MET A 1 -15.59 -2.11 -2.16
CA MET A 1 -14.80 -2.74 -3.23
C MET A 1 -13.79 -3.64 -2.55
N TRP A 2 -13.80 -4.95 -2.79
CA TRP A 2 -12.83 -5.88 -2.18
C TRP A 2 -11.53 -5.83 -2.97
N ILE A 3 -10.63 -4.96 -2.57
CA ILE A 3 -9.26 -4.98 -3.06
C ILE A 3 -8.59 -6.10 -2.25
N ASN A 4 -8.00 -7.09 -2.94
CA ASN A 4 -7.38 -8.24 -2.27
C ASN A 4 -6.10 -7.79 -1.55
N PRO A 5 -5.86 -8.19 -0.29
CA PRO A 5 -4.65 -7.83 0.44
C PRO A 5 -3.41 -8.31 -0.33
N LEU A 6 -2.33 -7.54 -0.29
CA LEU A 6 -1.05 -7.96 -0.85
C LEU A 6 -0.61 -9.20 -0.07
N LYS A 7 -0.30 -10.30 -0.78
CA LYS A 7 0.11 -11.57 -0.13
C LYS A 7 1.56 -11.92 -0.39
N THR A 8 2.16 -11.29 -1.39
CA THR A 8 3.49 -11.64 -1.88
C THR A 8 4.39 -10.41 -1.99
N PRO A 9 5.73 -10.60 -1.92
CA PRO A 9 6.67 -9.50 -2.14
C PRO A 9 6.57 -8.90 -3.55
N ASP A 10 6.13 -9.68 -4.54
CA ASP A 10 5.90 -9.21 -5.90
C ASP A 10 4.66 -8.31 -5.99
N ASP A 11 3.56 -8.67 -5.31
CA ASP A 11 2.41 -7.78 -5.14
C ASP A 11 2.83 -6.46 -4.48
N HIS A 12 3.65 -6.53 -3.43
CA HIS A 12 4.18 -5.34 -2.75
C HIS A 12 5.02 -4.45 -3.68
N ARG A 13 5.90 -5.04 -4.51
CA ARG A 13 6.68 -4.27 -5.50
C ARG A 13 5.79 -3.62 -6.56
N ASP A 14 4.78 -4.34 -7.05
CA ASP A 14 3.84 -3.81 -8.04
C ASP A 14 2.99 -2.67 -7.45
N ALA A 15 2.55 -2.80 -6.20
CA ALA A 15 1.87 -1.75 -5.46
C ALA A 15 2.76 -0.51 -5.29
N MET A 16 4.03 -0.70 -4.89
CA MET A 16 5.00 0.39 -4.76
C MET A 16 5.27 1.12 -6.08
N LEU A 17 5.32 0.40 -7.20
CA LEU A 17 5.45 1.00 -8.52
C LEU A 17 4.20 1.84 -8.88
N LYS A 18 3.00 1.30 -8.64
CA LYS A 18 1.75 2.03 -8.87
C LYS A 18 1.63 3.28 -7.99
N ILE A 19 1.99 3.18 -6.72
CA ILE A 19 2.06 4.33 -5.79
C ILE A 19 2.99 5.40 -6.36
N SER A 20 4.18 5.01 -6.84
CA SER A 20 5.11 5.96 -7.46
C SER A 20 4.57 6.60 -8.74
N GLN A 21 3.74 5.91 -9.52
CA GLN A 21 3.14 6.45 -10.74
C GLN A 21 1.95 7.37 -10.46
N LEU A 22 1.16 7.03 -9.43
CA LEU A 22 -0.01 7.81 -8.99
C LEU A 22 0.39 8.95 -8.04
N TRP A 23 1.66 9.04 -7.66
CA TRP A 23 2.18 10.08 -6.79
C TRP A 23 1.95 11.47 -7.41
N GLY A 24 1.17 12.31 -6.73
CA GLY A 24 0.77 13.62 -7.24
C GLY A 24 -0.59 13.62 -7.97
N ALA A 25 -1.32 12.51 -7.99
CA ALA A 25 -2.70 12.49 -8.43
C ALA A 25 -3.58 13.45 -7.60
N PRO A 26 -4.53 14.18 -8.21
CA PRO A 26 -5.40 15.09 -7.48
C PRO A 26 -6.37 14.33 -6.56
N ILE A 27 -6.59 14.87 -5.37
CA ILE A 27 -7.60 14.34 -4.43
C ILE A 27 -8.99 14.38 -5.06
N GLY A 28 -9.74 13.30 -4.92
CA GLY A 28 -11.10 13.16 -5.49
C GLY A 28 -11.13 12.64 -6.93
N THR A 29 -9.98 12.27 -7.49
CA THR A 29 -9.91 11.49 -8.74
C THR A 29 -9.83 10.00 -8.43
N SER A 30 -10.20 9.15 -9.39
CA SER A 30 -10.06 7.70 -9.27
C SER A 30 -8.62 7.26 -9.03
N GLU A 31 -7.65 8.04 -9.51
CA GLU A 31 -6.21 7.83 -9.29
C GLU A 31 -5.82 8.08 -7.83
N GLY A 32 -6.33 9.17 -7.23
CA GLY A 32 -6.12 9.47 -5.81
C GLY A 32 -6.77 8.45 -4.89
N ASP A 33 -8.00 8.01 -5.21
CA ASP A 33 -8.69 6.95 -4.44
C ASP A 33 -7.93 5.61 -4.53
N SER A 34 -7.37 5.30 -5.70
CA SER A 34 -6.52 4.13 -5.90
C SER A 34 -5.19 4.23 -5.14
N LEU A 35 -4.59 5.43 -5.10
CA LEU A 35 -3.36 5.69 -4.34
C LEU A 35 -3.58 5.46 -2.84
N ASP A 36 -4.67 6.01 -2.29
CA ASP A 36 -5.01 5.87 -0.87
C ASP A 36 -5.19 4.39 -0.49
N ALA A 37 -5.95 3.65 -1.31
CA ALA A 37 -6.13 2.22 -1.14
C ALA A 37 -4.82 1.42 -1.25
N LEU A 38 -3.96 1.73 -2.23
CA LEU A 38 -2.68 1.04 -2.39
C LEU A 38 -1.75 1.27 -1.20
N VAL A 39 -1.75 2.48 -0.64
CA VAL A 39 -0.95 2.80 0.55
C VAL A 39 -1.44 2.00 1.76
N ASP A 40 -2.75 1.95 2.01
CA ASP A 40 -3.34 1.17 3.12
C ASP A 40 -2.98 -0.31 3.03
N MET A 41 -2.98 -0.86 1.81
CA MET A 41 -2.58 -2.25 1.56
C MET A 41 -1.11 -2.53 1.80
N VAL A 42 -0.23 -1.60 1.41
CA VAL A 42 1.21 -1.74 1.65
C VAL A 42 1.47 -1.75 3.15
N VAL A 43 0.83 -0.87 3.91
CA VAL A 43 0.94 -0.83 5.38
C VAL A 43 0.48 -2.15 6.00
N ASP A 44 -0.72 -2.65 5.68
CA ASP A 44 -1.23 -3.92 6.22
C ASP A 44 -0.31 -5.11 5.85
N TYR A 45 0.26 -5.10 4.65
CA TYR A 45 1.23 -6.11 4.24
C TYR A 45 2.53 -6.03 5.04
N GLU A 46 3.10 -4.82 5.18
CA GLU A 46 4.32 -4.61 5.94
C GLU A 46 4.13 -4.96 7.41
N GLU A 47 3.00 -4.62 8.04
CA GLU A 47 2.69 -5.02 9.42
C GLU A 47 2.60 -6.55 9.58
N ARG A 48 2.08 -7.26 8.57
CA ARG A 48 2.02 -8.74 8.59
C ARG A 48 3.37 -9.40 8.33
N CYS A 49 4.13 -8.88 7.37
CA CYS A 49 5.39 -9.47 6.91
C CYS A 49 6.58 -9.08 7.78
N PHE A 50 6.59 -7.84 8.25
CA PHE A 50 7.55 -7.24 9.15
C PHE A 50 6.79 -6.72 10.37
N PRO A 51 6.33 -7.60 11.27
CA PRO A 51 5.75 -7.14 12.52
C PRO A 51 6.82 -6.29 13.21
N THR A 52 6.61 -4.98 13.24
CA THR A 52 7.49 -4.04 13.91
C THR A 52 7.45 -4.42 15.38
N ASN A 53 8.41 -5.22 15.80
CA ASN A 53 8.66 -5.49 17.20
C ASN A 53 9.35 -4.25 17.76
N ASP A 54 8.63 -3.12 17.74
CA ASP A 54 8.98 -1.90 18.45
C ASP A 54 8.69 -2.17 19.93
N ILE A 55 9.52 -3.02 20.50
CA ILE A 55 9.81 -3.04 21.92
C ILE A 55 11.05 -2.16 22.10
N GLU A 56 10.95 -0.86 21.82
CA GLU A 56 11.84 0.09 22.45
C GLU A 56 11.07 0.82 23.56
N LYS A 57 11.63 0.66 24.75
CA LYS A 57 11.10 0.82 26.10
C LYS A 57 11.21 2.27 26.59
#